data_AF-A0A7J2RDS0-F1
#
_entry.id   AF-A0A7J2RDS0-F1
#
_cell.length_a   1.000
_cell.length_b   1.000
_cell.length_c   1.000
_cell.angle_alpha   90.00
_cell.angle_beta   90.00
_cell.angle_gamma   90.00
#
_symmetry.space_group_name_H-M   'P 1'
#
loop_
_entity.id
_entity.type
_entity.pdbx_description
1 polymer ?
#
loop_
_entity_poly.entity_id
_entity_poly.type
_entity_poly.pdbx_seq_one_letter_code
_entity_poly.pdbx_strand_id
1 'polypeptide(L)'
;MNKLDLTDYDIIVGVPCSKFKNILDYSNCIIVTREDEGVALAVGAYLSGKKPLVFVQSSGFMNTLDILTSLCKPYGIKIPLLISLRTKPEHHEFCGMITEDLLKLLRLVEGKDYFLVRE
;
A
#
# COMPACT_ATOMS: atom_id res chain seq x y z
N MET A 1 13.53 2.02 13.88
CA MET A 1 12.38 1.89 12.97
C MET A 1 11.72 3.25 12.88
N ASN A 2 11.71 3.89 11.70
CA ASN A 2 11.00 5.16 11.53
C ASN A 2 9.51 4.88 11.66
N LYS A 3 8.87 5.59 12.60
CA LYS A 3 7.43 5.53 12.82
C LYS A 3 6.76 6.19 11.60
N LEU A 4 5.70 5.57 11.06
CA LEU A 4 4.90 6.18 9.99
C LEU A 4 4.31 7.50 10.51
N ASP A 5 4.67 8.61 9.88
CA ASP A 5 4.04 9.91 10.09
C ASP A 5 3.18 10.24 8.86
N LEU A 6 1.87 10.33 9.06
CA LEU A 6 0.95 10.59 7.96
C LEU A 6 1.05 12.03 7.43
N THR A 7 1.66 12.94 8.19
CA THR A 7 1.85 14.34 7.77
C THR A 7 2.93 14.50 6.69
N ASP A 8 3.76 13.46 6.47
CA ASP A 8 4.77 13.44 5.41
C ASP A 8 4.18 13.24 4.00
N TYR A 9 2.89 12.94 3.90
CA TYR A 9 2.22 12.58 2.64
C TYR A 9 1.17 13.62 2.24
N ASP A 10 1.25 14.08 1.00
CA ASP A 10 0.28 15.01 0.42
C ASP A 10 -1.05 14.32 0.09
N ILE A 11 -0.97 13.04 -0.28
CA ILE A 11 -2.10 12.23 -0.76
C ILE A 11 -2.01 10.86 -0.14
N ILE A 12 -3.12 10.42 0.46
CA ILE A 12 -3.29 9.07 0.97
C ILE A 12 -4.46 8.44 0.20
N VAL A 13 -4.22 7.31 -0.47
CA VAL A 13 -5.19 6.69 -1.39
C VAL A 13 -5.27 5.18 -1.20
N GLY A 14 -6.46 4.60 -1.35
CA GLY A 14 -6.61 3.15 -1.24
C GLY A 14 -8.05 2.69 -1.06
N VAL A 15 -8.18 1.37 -0.86
CA VAL A 15 -9.46 0.70 -0.58
C VAL A 15 -9.62 0.55 0.94
N PRO A 16 -10.72 1.02 1.56
CA PRO A 16 -10.93 0.95 3.00
C PRO A 16 -10.80 -0.46 3.58
N CYS A 17 -10.17 -0.56 4.75
CA CYS A 17 -10.00 -1.80 5.50
C CYS A 17 -10.19 -1.53 7.00
N SER A 18 -10.96 -2.39 7.67
CA SER A 18 -11.24 -2.24 9.12
C SER A 18 -9.99 -2.08 9.99
N LYS A 19 -8.83 -2.60 9.57
CA LYS A 19 -7.56 -2.52 10.28
C LYS A 19 -6.90 -1.15 10.27
N PHE A 20 -7.29 -0.26 9.35
CA PHE A 20 -6.76 1.10 9.32
C PHE A 20 -7.62 2.11 10.08
N LYS A 21 -8.77 1.73 10.65
CA LYS A 21 -9.69 2.68 11.32
C LYS A 21 -9.04 3.50 12.44
N ASN A 22 -8.03 2.95 13.10
CA ASN A 22 -7.32 3.63 14.20
C ASN A 22 -6.05 4.37 13.72
N ILE A 23 -5.75 4.32 12.42
CA ILE A 23 -4.54 4.88 11.81
C ILE A 23 -4.92 5.98 10.81
N LEU A 24 -5.93 5.73 9.98
CA LEU A 24 -6.38 6.61 8.91
C LEU A 24 -7.74 7.22 9.24
N ASP A 25 -7.85 8.53 9.01
CA ASP A 25 -9.12 9.20 8.84
C ASP A 25 -9.51 9.15 7.36
N TYR A 26 -10.49 8.30 7.02
CA TYR A 26 -10.91 8.08 5.63
C TYR A 26 -11.50 9.33 4.97
N SER A 27 -11.94 10.32 5.74
CA SER A 27 -12.43 11.58 5.17
C SER A 27 -11.31 12.42 4.55
N ASN A 28 -10.07 12.19 4.98
CA ASN A 28 -8.85 12.79 4.43
C ASN A 28 -8.12 11.88 3.43
N CYS A 29 -8.73 10.76 3.04
CA CYS A 29 -8.18 9.81 2.08
C CYS A 29 -8.95 9.86 0.75
N ILE A 30 -8.26 9.60 -0.35
CA ILE A 30 -8.91 9.32 -1.63
C ILE A 30 -9.30 7.84 -1.64
N ILE A 31 -10.60 7.59 -1.71
CA ILE A 31 -11.15 6.23 -1.77
C ILE A 31 -11.29 5.78 -3.21
N VAL A 32 -10.70 4.63 -3.53
CA VAL A 32 -10.78 4.00 -4.85
C VAL A 32 -11.54 2.68 -4.78
N THR A 33 -12.03 2.21 -5.92
CA THR A 33 -12.76 0.95 -6.04
C THR A 33 -11.87 -0.27 -6.20
N ARG A 34 -10.63 -0.07 -6.68
CA ARG A 34 -9.64 -1.12 -6.80
C ARG A 34 -8.25 -0.64 -6.38
N GLU A 35 -7.42 -1.54 -5.87
CA GLU A 35 -6.10 -1.18 -5.34
C GLU A 35 -5.10 -0.75 -6.43
N ASP A 36 -5.17 -1.36 -7.61
CA ASP A 36 -4.39 -1.00 -8.79
C ASP A 36 -4.70 0.43 -9.28
N GLU A 37 -5.97 0.85 -9.25
CA GLU A 37 -6.37 2.25 -9.51
C GLU A 37 -5.75 3.21 -8.49
N GLY A 38 -5.70 2.81 -7.21
CA GLY A 38 -5.04 3.57 -6.16
C GLY A 38 -3.55 3.78 -6.42
N VAL A 39 -2.87 2.73 -6.90
CA VAL A 39 -1.47 2.85 -7.33
C VAL A 39 -1.34 3.75 -8.56
N ALA A 40 -2.21 3.63 -9.56
CA ALA A 40 -2.18 4.49 -10.74
C ALA A 40 -2.36 5.99 -10.38
N LEU A 41 -3.29 6.29 -9.47
CA LEU A 41 -3.49 7.65 -8.95
C LEU A 41 -2.25 8.13 -8.20
N ALA A 42 -1.66 7.29 -7.35
CA ALA A 42 -0.43 7.60 -6.65
C ALA A 42 0.74 7.84 -7.62
N VAL A 43 0.84 7.10 -8.73
CA VAL A 43 1.82 7.37 -9.80
C VAL A 43 1.63 8.77 -10.37
N GLY A 44 0.39 9.16 -10.71
CA GLY A 44 0.09 10.50 -11.20
C GLY A 44 0.49 11.60 -10.20
N ALA A 45 0.17 11.40 -8.93
CA ALA A 45 0.58 12.29 -7.84
C ALA A 45 2.11 12.40 -7.73
N TYR A 46 2.82 11.27 -7.72
CA TYR A 46 4.28 11.23 -7.68
C TYR A 46 4.91 12.01 -8.85
N LEU A 47 4.41 11.81 -10.06
CA LEU A 47 4.89 12.52 -11.26
C LEU A 47 4.60 14.02 -11.23
N SER A 48 3.58 14.45 -10.49
CA SER A 48 3.28 15.87 -10.23
C SER A 48 4.12 16.49 -9.11
N GLY A 49 5.06 15.75 -8.53
CA GLY A 49 5.92 16.21 -7.43
C GLY A 49 5.30 16.10 -6.05
N LYS A 50 4.19 15.38 -5.90
CA LYS A 50 3.56 15.08 -4.60
C LYS A 50 4.15 13.82 -3.97
N LYS A 51 3.94 13.67 -2.66
CA LYS A 51 4.29 12.47 -1.88
C LYS A 51 3.06 11.62 -1.61
N PRO A 52 2.75 10.61 -2.44
CA PRO A 52 1.63 9.72 -2.20
C PRO A 52 1.97 8.63 -1.18
N LEU A 53 0.95 8.14 -0.48
CA LEU A 53 0.94 6.89 0.29
C LEU A 53 -0.25 6.05 -0.18
N VAL A 54 0.00 4.79 -0.53
CA VAL A 54 -1.08 3.85 -0.86
C VAL A 54 -1.36 2.96 0.33
N PHE A 55 -2.60 2.91 0.82
CA PHE A 55 -3.00 1.93 1.83
C PHE A 55 -3.76 0.76 1.21
N VAL A 56 -3.43 -0.45 1.66
CA VAL A 56 -3.91 -1.69 1.03
C VAL A 56 -3.90 -2.85 2.04
N GLN A 57 -4.78 -3.84 1.87
CA GLN A 57 -4.73 -5.10 2.64
C GLN A 57 -3.97 -6.19 1.86
N SER A 58 -3.54 -7.27 2.52
CA SER A 58 -2.81 -8.40 1.90
C SER A 58 -3.35 -8.88 0.54
N SER A 59 -4.65 -9.14 0.41
CA SER A 59 -5.24 -9.58 -0.86
C SER A 59 -5.23 -8.48 -1.93
N GLY A 60 -5.50 -7.24 -1.52
CA GLY A 60 -5.43 -6.08 -2.40
C GLY A 60 -4.00 -5.81 -2.88
N PHE A 61 -2.99 -6.09 -2.05
CA PHE A 61 -1.59 -5.95 -2.43
C PHE A 61 -1.25 -6.89 -3.60
N MET A 62 -1.84 -8.09 -3.64
CA MET A 62 -1.69 -8.99 -4.79
C MET A 62 -2.26 -8.39 -6.08
N ASN A 63 -3.38 -7.68 -5.99
CA ASN A 63 -3.98 -6.96 -7.11
C ASN A 63 -3.07 -5.82 -7.63
N THR A 64 -2.18 -5.29 -6.79
CA THR A 64 -1.21 -4.26 -7.19
C THR A 64 0.09 -4.78 -7.81
N LEU A 65 0.35 -6.09 -7.79
CA LEU A 65 1.66 -6.64 -8.20
C LEU A 65 2.01 -6.33 -9.64
N ASP A 66 1.05 -6.40 -10.56
CA ASP A 66 1.29 -6.11 -11.97
C ASP A 66 1.78 -4.66 -12.13
N ILE A 67 1.00 -3.66 -11.70
CA ILE A 67 1.37 -2.25 -11.82
C ILE A 67 2.66 -1.89 -11.04
N LEU A 68 2.92 -2.53 -9.90
CA LEU A 68 4.19 -2.33 -9.18
C LEU A 68 5.39 -2.84 -9.99
N THR A 69 5.24 -3.96 -10.71
CA THR A 69 6.34 -4.61 -11.43
C THR A 69 6.49 -4.14 -12.88
N SER A 70 5.40 -3.76 -13.54
CA SER A 70 5.36 -3.32 -14.93
C SER A 70 5.51 -1.80 -15.10
N LEU A 71 5.10 -1.02 -14.09
CA LEU A 71 5.15 0.45 -14.11
C LEU A 71 6.03 1.05 -13.01
N CYS A 72 5.81 0.72 -11.73
CA CYS A 72 6.54 1.45 -10.69
C CYS A 72 8.04 1.14 -10.71
N LYS A 73 8.37 -0.15 -10.75
CA LYS A 73 9.75 -0.64 -10.65
C LYS A 73 10.62 -0.29 -11.87
N PRO A 74 10.18 -0.51 -13.13
CA PRO A 74 11.02 -0.23 -14.30
C PRO A 74 11.34 1.26 -14.46
N TYR A 75 10.43 2.13 -14.01
CA TYR A 75 10.56 3.58 -14.13
C TYR A 75 11.06 4.25 -12.84
N GLY A 76 11.46 3.46 -11.83
CA GLY A 76 12.01 3.98 -10.57
C GLY A 76 11.04 4.85 -9.77
N ILE A 77 9.73 4.64 -9.97
CA ILE A 77 8.66 5.37 -9.27
C ILE A 77 8.51 4.76 -7.88
N LYS A 78 8.64 5.59 -6.85
CA LYS A 78 8.65 5.15 -5.44
C LYS A 78 7.35 5.56 -4.76
N ILE A 79 6.49 4.58 -4.53
CA ILE A 79 5.20 4.76 -3.85
C ILE A 79 5.20 3.89 -2.61
N PRO A 80 5.32 4.47 -1.40
CA PRO A 80 5.26 3.71 -0.18
C PRO A 80 3.88 3.07 0.01
N LEU A 81 3.87 1.85 0.51
CA LEU A 81 2.66 1.07 0.77
C LEU A 81 2.40 0.91 2.26
N LEU A 82 1.24 1.31 2.76
CA LEU A 82 0.74 0.97 4.09
C LEU A 82 -0.10 -0.32 3.98
N ILE A 83 0.46 -1.45 4.41
CA ILE A 83 -0.11 -2.77 4.17
C ILE A 83 -0.70 -3.34 5.46
N SER A 84 -1.99 -3.64 5.46
CA SER A 84 -2.67 -4.37 6.54
C SER A 84 -2.48 -5.88 6.29
N LEU A 85 -1.66 -6.53 7.12
CA LEU A 85 -1.42 -7.97 7.03
C LEU A 85 -2.63 -8.73 7.59
N ARG A 86 -3.39 -9.42 6.72
CA ARG A 86 -4.60 -10.14 7.12
C ARG A 86 -4.43 -11.63 6.92
N THR A 87 -4.41 -12.39 8.01
CA THR A 87 -4.43 -13.86 7.99
C THR A 87 -5.82 -14.42 8.29
N LYS A 88 -6.82 -13.57 8.54
CA LYS A 88 -8.21 -13.96 8.85
C LYS A 88 -9.25 -12.98 8.28
N PRO A 89 -10.50 -13.45 8.10
CA PRO A 89 -10.95 -14.85 8.04
C PRO A 89 -10.31 -15.65 6.87
N GLU A 90 -10.66 -16.93 6.71
CA GLU A 90 -10.04 -17.90 5.77
C GLU A 90 -9.76 -17.33 4.36
N HIS A 91 -10.67 -16.54 3.80
CA HIS A 91 -10.50 -15.94 2.47
C HIS A 91 -9.36 -14.90 2.37
N HIS A 92 -8.80 -14.44 3.49
CA HIS A 92 -7.59 -13.62 3.52
C HIS A 92 -6.34 -14.39 3.94
N GLU A 93 -6.48 -15.59 4.51
CA GLU A 93 -5.40 -16.33 5.17
C GLU A 93 -4.21 -16.57 4.26
N PHE A 94 -4.45 -17.20 3.10
CA PHE A 94 -3.40 -17.50 2.14
C PHE A 94 -2.69 -16.22 1.68
N CYS A 95 -3.45 -15.14 1.47
CA CYS A 95 -2.87 -13.87 1.06
C CYS A 95 -1.96 -13.28 2.14
N GLY A 96 -2.43 -13.29 3.39
CA GLY A 96 -1.64 -12.87 4.55
C GLY A 96 -0.33 -13.65 4.67
N MET A 97 -0.40 -14.98 4.59
CA MET A 97 0.77 -15.86 4.77
C MET A 97 1.90 -15.56 3.79
N ILE A 98 1.60 -15.27 2.53
CA ILE A 98 2.63 -15.06 1.50
C ILE A 98 3.03 -13.60 1.30
N THR A 99 2.35 -12.63 1.94
CA THR A 99 2.57 -11.19 1.71
C THR A 99 4.01 -10.79 1.99
N GLU A 100 4.58 -11.18 3.12
CA GLU A 100 5.95 -10.80 3.48
C GLU A 100 7.00 -11.40 2.54
N ASP A 101 6.80 -12.62 2.06
CA ASP A 101 7.70 -13.26 1.10
C ASP A 101 7.62 -12.61 -0.28
N LEU A 102 6.42 -12.19 -0.73
CA LEU A 102 6.27 -11.39 -1.93
C LEU A 102 6.98 -10.03 -1.81
N LEU A 103 6.87 -9.35 -0.66
CA LEU A 103 7.59 -8.09 -0.42
C LEU A 103 9.11 -8.26 -0.53
N LYS A 104 9.65 -9.36 0.00
CA LYS A 104 11.08 -9.72 -0.14
C LYS A 104 11.46 -10.00 -1.60
N LEU A 105 10.64 -10.75 -2.34
CA LEU A 105 10.88 -11.03 -3.77
C LEU A 105 10.86 -9.76 -4.63
N LEU A 106 9.99 -8.81 -4.27
CA LEU A 106 9.97 -7.48 -4.88
C LEU A 106 11.14 -6.58 -4.46
N ARG A 107 11.96 -7.01 -3.50
CA ARG A 107 13.11 -6.26 -2.95
C ARG A 107 12.69 -4.93 -2.32
N LEU A 108 11.54 -4.91 -1.67
CA LEU A 108 11.06 -3.74 -0.93
C LEU A 108 11.55 -3.80 0.52
N VAL A 109 11.77 -2.64 1.13
CA VAL A 109 12.31 -2.50 2.49
C VAL A 109 11.25 -1.91 3.43
N GLU A 110 10.99 -2.60 4.55
CA GLU A 110 10.07 -2.12 5.59
C GLU A 110 10.58 -0.81 6.22
N GLY A 111 9.69 0.15 6.44
CA GLY A 111 10.00 1.49 6.94
C GLY A 111 10.52 2.47 5.89
N LYS A 112 10.62 2.04 4.62
CA LYS A 112 11.02 2.87 3.48
C LYS A 112 10.06 2.73 2.30
N ASP A 113 9.90 1.51 1.80
CA ASP A 113 9.06 1.22 0.64
C ASP A 113 7.67 0.70 1.05
N TYR A 114 7.56 0.15 2.25
CA TYR A 114 6.28 -0.23 2.83
C TYR A 114 6.29 -0.18 4.35
N PHE A 115 5.10 -0.20 4.96
CA PHE A 115 4.86 -0.31 6.39
C PHE A 115 3.83 -1.41 6.61
N LEU A 116 4.11 -2.35 7.51
CA LEU A 116 3.16 -3.41 7.85
C LEU A 116 2.38 -3.07 9.12
N VAL A 117 1.06 -3.09 9.00
CA VAL A 117 0.13 -3.12 10.13
C VAL A 117 -0.18 -4.59 10.38
N ARG A 118 0.51 -5.15 11.37
CA ARG A 118 0.27 -6.50 11.88
C ARG A 118 -0.84 -6.42 12.94
N GLU A 119 -1.68 -7.46 13.01
CA GLU A 119 -2.52 -7.69 14.19
C GLU A 119 -1.67 -8.09 15.40
#